data_AF-A0A3M2SJV0-F1
#
_entry.id   AF-A0A3M2SJV0-F1
#
_cell.length_a   1.000
_cell.length_b   1.000
_cell.length_c   1.000
_cell.angle_alpha   90.00
_cell.angle_beta   90.00
_cell.angle_gamma   90.00
#
_symmetry.space_group_name_H-M   'P 1'
#
loop_
_entity.id
_entity.type
_entity.pdbx_description
1 polymer ?
#
loop_
_entity_poly.entity_id
_entity_poly.type
_entity_poly.pdbx_seq_one_letter_code
_entity_poly.pdbx_strand_id
1 'polypeptide(L)'
;MLSQPKDDVPVALEPLGKNMKLENVILQPASDSKIVSDLGRLEDIIRQHVEAVYHSSPVDVEVVTLSNILTNLGISKKSSGFDAETVASWCLQPGTRRGALQHVISHVLFRSIDWNSPGPLTLLPKPAVDFLHSIHPVKEYRDNFDVMSFAWTRWRTLSALFLHPAPNERTPLELSEPDVQDQAEVVAKALDSVLHFFVAPDQESRRQQRDHLHVMIIDAAKLGYVLFSHTSDWRFVYKGESRKEGAVVCVGLEKLSGPDGRRLSSPQRIAEPRLLS
;
A
#
# COMPACT_ATOMS: atom_id res chain seq x y z
N MET A 1 -18.58 -54.46 -33.02
CA MET A 1 -18.02 -54.65 -31.67
C MET A 1 -17.00 -53.54 -31.44
N LEU A 2 -17.35 -52.56 -30.62
CA LEU A 2 -16.51 -51.40 -30.30
C LEU A 2 -15.76 -51.71 -28.99
N SER A 3 -14.43 -51.66 -29.04
CA SER A 3 -13.55 -51.87 -27.88
C SER A 3 -13.58 -50.64 -26.97
N GLN A 4 -13.91 -50.82 -25.70
CA GLN A 4 -13.78 -49.79 -24.67
C GLN A 4 -12.30 -49.50 -24.36
N PRO A 5 -11.91 -48.24 -24.07
CA PRO A 5 -10.60 -47.95 -23.52
C PRO A 5 -10.53 -48.48 -22.08
N LYS A 6 -9.40 -49.08 -21.71
CA LYS A 6 -9.07 -49.45 -20.33
C LYS A 6 -8.96 -48.17 -19.50
N ASP A 7 -9.76 -48.08 -18.45
CA ASP A 7 -9.57 -47.07 -17.41
C ASP A 7 -8.17 -47.24 -16.80
N ASP A 8 -7.35 -46.19 -16.90
CA ASP A 8 -6.07 -46.10 -16.22
C ASP A 8 -6.31 -46.11 -14.70
N VAL A 9 -5.73 -47.10 -14.04
CA VAL A 9 -5.69 -47.18 -12.58
C VAL A 9 -4.98 -45.92 -12.07
N PRO A 10 -5.58 -45.12 -11.17
CA PRO A 10 -4.87 -43.99 -10.59
C PRO A 10 -3.69 -44.54 -9.78
N VAL A 11 -2.48 -44.23 -10.25
CA VAL A 11 -1.24 -44.52 -9.53
C VAL A 11 -1.30 -43.75 -8.22
N ALA A 12 -1.45 -44.48 -7.11
CA ALA A 12 -1.33 -43.92 -5.78
C ALA A 12 0.12 -43.41 -5.63
N LEU A 13 0.28 -42.08 -5.57
CA LEU A 13 1.53 -41.46 -5.15
C LEU A 13 1.71 -41.80 -3.67
N GLU A 14 2.52 -42.82 -3.37
CA GLU A 14 2.94 -43.06 -1.99
C GLU A 14 3.66 -41.81 -1.46
N PRO A 15 3.40 -41.39 -0.20
CA PRO A 15 4.00 -40.18 0.35
C PRO A 15 5.48 -40.43 0.68
N LEU A 16 6.34 -40.27 -0.33
CA LEU A 16 7.78 -40.17 -0.17
C LEU A 16 8.12 -38.75 0.32
N GLY A 17 8.14 -38.57 1.64
CA GLY A 17 8.74 -37.38 2.25
C GLY A 17 8.28 -37.11 3.68
N LYS A 18 9.19 -36.58 4.51
CA LYS A 18 8.81 -35.89 5.76
C LYS A 18 7.66 -34.93 5.45
N ASN A 19 6.57 -34.98 6.21
CA ASN A 19 5.47 -34.03 6.12
C ASN A 19 6.03 -32.59 6.18
N MET A 20 6.22 -31.96 5.02
CA MET A 20 6.78 -30.63 4.91
C MET A 20 5.65 -29.64 5.15
N LYS A 21 5.82 -28.83 6.19
CA LYS A 21 4.86 -27.81 6.56
C LYS A 21 5.23 -26.49 5.89
N LEU A 22 4.25 -25.79 5.33
CA LEU A 22 4.49 -24.54 4.59
C LEU A 22 5.15 -23.47 5.46
N GLU A 23 4.82 -23.42 6.75
CA GLU A 23 5.45 -22.54 7.74
C GLU A 23 6.97 -22.72 7.87
N ASN A 24 7.52 -23.87 7.44
CA ASN A 24 8.96 -24.13 7.47
C ASN A 24 9.70 -23.59 6.25
N VAL A 25 8.97 -23.21 5.19
CA VAL A 25 9.56 -22.84 3.89
C VAL A 25 9.33 -21.36 3.58
N ILE A 26 8.22 -20.78 4.03
CA ILE A 26 7.91 -19.36 3.80
C ILE A 26 8.86 -18.42 4.55
N LEU A 27 8.92 -17.18 4.07
CA LEU A 27 9.62 -16.06 4.69
C LEU A 27 9.07 -15.80 6.10
N GLN A 28 9.94 -15.40 7.03
CA GLN A 28 9.54 -14.97 8.36
C GLN A 28 8.94 -13.56 8.26
N PRO A 29 7.73 -13.35 8.77
CA PRO A 29 7.10 -12.04 8.75
C PRO A 29 7.87 -11.06 9.66
N ALA A 30 7.87 -9.79 9.27
CA ALA A 30 8.28 -8.72 10.18
C ALA A 30 7.36 -8.68 11.41
N SER A 31 7.89 -8.29 12.57
CA SER A 31 7.07 -8.11 13.76
C SER A 31 6.11 -6.92 13.60
N ASP A 32 4.95 -6.99 14.27
CA ASP A 32 4.00 -5.88 14.31
C ASP A 32 4.67 -4.58 14.80
N SER A 33 5.60 -4.66 15.77
CA SER A 33 6.38 -3.51 16.25
C SER A 33 7.29 -2.91 15.18
N LYS A 34 7.90 -3.72 14.31
CA LYS A 34 8.70 -3.24 13.19
C LYS A 34 7.82 -2.53 12.17
N ILE A 35 6.66 -3.10 11.83
CA ILE A 35 5.71 -2.48 10.89
C ILE A 35 5.23 -1.13 11.42
N VAL A 36 4.88 -1.04 12.72
CA VAL A 36 4.50 0.22 13.37
C VAL A 36 5.65 1.23 13.36
N SER A 37 6.89 0.78 13.59
CA SER A 37 8.07 1.65 13.48
C SER A 37 8.28 2.18 12.06
N ASP A 38 8.08 1.34 11.04
CA ASP A 38 8.22 1.73 9.62
C ASP A 38 7.12 2.72 9.19
N LEU A 39 5.88 2.54 9.69
CA LEU A 39 4.78 3.51 9.57
C LEU A 39 5.13 4.86 10.20
N GLY A 40 5.67 4.85 11.43
CA GLY A 40 6.08 6.05 12.13
C GLY A 40 7.19 6.82 11.40
N ARG A 41 8.17 6.08 10.88
CA ARG A 41 9.27 6.63 10.07
C ARG A 41 8.75 7.31 8.80
N LEU A 42 7.78 6.70 8.10
CA LEU A 42 7.17 7.32 6.93
C LEU A 42 6.46 8.62 7.26
N GLU A 43 5.73 8.69 8.38
CA GLU A 43 5.13 9.96 8.81
C GLU A 43 6.19 11.04 9.03
N ASP A 44 7.28 10.71 9.72
CA ASP A 44 8.34 11.69 9.98
C ASP A 44 8.96 12.21 8.70
N ILE A 45 9.21 11.33 7.74
CA ILE A 45 9.75 11.72 6.43
C ILE A 45 8.74 12.60 5.67
N ILE A 46 7.45 12.24 5.64
CA ILE A 46 6.40 13.03 4.98
C ILE A 46 6.27 14.42 5.62
N ARG A 47 6.32 14.49 6.95
CA ARG A 47 6.28 15.75 7.69
C ARG A 47 7.47 16.63 7.35
N GLN A 48 8.69 16.10 7.42
CA GLN A 48 9.93 16.82 7.09
C GLN A 48 9.92 17.31 5.63
N HIS A 49 9.46 16.48 4.70
CA HIS A 49 9.30 16.85 3.31
C HIS A 49 8.38 18.05 3.14
N VAL A 50 7.19 18.00 3.75
CA VAL A 50 6.22 19.10 3.63
C VAL A 50 6.73 20.40 4.26
N GLU A 51 7.44 20.30 5.39
CA GLU A 51 8.04 21.45 6.08
C GLU A 51 9.17 22.10 5.28
N ALA A 52 9.99 21.29 4.60
CA ALA A 52 11.17 21.77 3.88
C ALA A 52 10.88 22.25 2.45
N VAL A 53 9.89 21.67 1.77
CA VAL A 53 9.73 21.80 0.32
C VAL A 53 8.63 22.78 -0.10
N TYR A 54 7.57 22.93 0.70
CA TYR A 54 6.37 23.68 0.28
C TYR A 54 6.22 25.02 1.01
N HIS A 55 5.94 26.08 0.23
CA HIS A 55 5.78 27.42 0.77
C HIS A 55 4.35 27.69 1.29
N SER A 56 4.23 28.70 2.15
CA SER A 56 2.95 29.18 2.70
C SER A 56 2.35 30.38 1.95
N SER A 57 3.03 30.89 0.92
CA SER A 57 2.53 32.00 0.07
C SER A 57 1.20 31.64 -0.62
N PRO A 58 0.32 32.61 -0.90
CA PRO A 58 -0.88 32.38 -1.70
C PRO A 58 -0.53 31.73 -3.05
N VAL A 59 -1.42 30.86 -3.53
CA VAL A 59 -1.29 30.17 -4.82
C VAL A 59 -2.49 30.52 -5.69
N ASP A 60 -2.27 30.66 -6.99
CA ASP A 60 -3.31 31.02 -7.97
C ASP A 60 -3.86 29.76 -8.64
N VAL A 61 -4.71 29.03 -7.90
CA VAL A 61 -5.44 27.86 -8.42
C VAL A 61 -6.80 27.78 -7.75
N GLU A 62 -7.83 27.51 -8.55
CA GLU A 62 -9.20 27.40 -8.04
C GLU A 62 -9.42 26.09 -7.27
N VAL A 63 -10.27 26.14 -6.23
CA VAL A 63 -10.66 24.97 -5.42
C VAL A 63 -11.20 23.84 -6.30
N VAL A 64 -12.04 24.16 -7.30
CA VAL A 64 -12.64 23.16 -8.20
C VAL A 64 -11.59 22.43 -9.04
N THR A 65 -10.61 23.16 -9.57
CA THR A 65 -9.50 22.60 -10.34
C THR A 65 -8.68 21.66 -9.48
N LEU A 66 -8.31 22.09 -8.27
CA LEU A 66 -7.53 21.28 -7.36
C LEU A 66 -8.30 20.04 -6.87
N SER A 67 -9.60 20.19 -6.57
CA SER A 67 -10.50 19.10 -6.17
C SER A 67 -10.62 18.01 -7.25
N ASN A 68 -10.69 18.39 -8.53
CA ASN A 68 -10.72 17.44 -9.64
C ASN A 68 -9.42 16.63 -9.72
N ILE A 69 -8.26 17.27 -9.56
CA ILE A 69 -6.96 16.58 -9.54
C ILE A 69 -6.89 15.61 -8.34
N LEU A 70 -7.29 16.06 -7.15
CA LEU A 70 -7.32 15.23 -5.94
C LEU A 70 -8.26 14.02 -6.09
N THR A 71 -9.40 14.20 -6.74
CA THR A 71 -10.34 13.09 -7.04
C THR A 71 -9.68 12.04 -7.93
N ASN A 72 -8.90 12.45 -8.94
CA ASN A 72 -8.14 11.53 -9.80
C ASN A 72 -7.06 10.77 -9.05
N LEU A 73 -6.49 11.36 -7.99
CA LEU A 73 -5.57 10.67 -7.06
C LEU A 73 -6.29 9.73 -6.07
N GLY A 74 -7.63 9.75 -6.07
CA GLY A 74 -8.47 8.89 -5.24
C GLY A 74 -8.83 9.45 -3.88
N ILE A 75 -8.65 10.76 -3.67
CA ILE A 75 -9.14 11.44 -2.46
C ILE A 75 -10.67 11.42 -2.48
N SER A 76 -11.28 10.82 -1.45
CA SER A 76 -12.73 10.81 -1.27
C SER A 76 -13.08 10.47 0.17
N LYS A 77 -14.31 10.81 0.58
CA LYS A 77 -14.81 10.52 1.92
C LYS A 77 -14.71 9.04 2.30
N LYS A 78 -14.79 8.14 1.31
CA LYS A 78 -14.70 6.69 1.49
C LYS A 78 -13.26 6.18 1.59
N SER A 79 -12.36 6.72 0.77
CA SER A 79 -10.99 6.20 0.60
C SER A 79 -9.96 6.90 1.48
N SER A 80 -10.06 8.22 1.63
CA SER A 80 -9.12 9.04 2.43
C SER A 80 -9.79 9.66 3.66
N GLY A 81 -11.11 9.58 3.76
CA GLY A 81 -11.88 10.04 4.90
C GLY A 81 -12.53 11.41 4.73
N PHE A 82 -12.06 12.21 3.79
CA PHE A 82 -12.56 13.55 3.46
C PHE A 82 -12.81 13.67 1.94
N ASP A 83 -13.81 14.45 1.55
CA ASP A 83 -14.02 14.78 0.14
C ASP A 83 -12.91 15.67 -0.42
N ALA A 84 -12.71 15.59 -1.73
CA ALA A 84 -11.63 16.29 -2.42
C ALA A 84 -11.77 17.82 -2.37
N GLU A 85 -12.99 18.35 -2.29
CA GLU A 85 -13.25 19.79 -2.20
C GLU A 85 -12.81 20.36 -0.85
N THR A 86 -13.10 19.64 0.23
CA THR A 86 -12.62 19.96 1.59
C THR A 86 -11.10 19.95 1.64
N VAL A 87 -10.45 18.90 1.13
CA VAL A 87 -8.99 18.80 1.10
C VAL A 87 -8.36 19.90 0.23
N ALA A 88 -8.95 20.19 -0.95
CA ALA A 88 -8.52 21.29 -1.81
C ALA A 88 -8.56 22.63 -1.06
N SER A 89 -9.67 22.92 -0.37
CA SER A 89 -9.83 24.14 0.42
C SER A 89 -8.75 24.27 1.50
N TRP A 90 -8.41 23.18 2.19
CA TRP A 90 -7.32 23.18 3.17
C TRP A 90 -5.94 23.37 2.55
N CYS A 91 -5.68 22.83 1.36
CA CYS A 91 -4.42 23.05 0.63
C CYS A 91 -4.23 24.53 0.28
N LEU A 92 -5.28 25.25 -0.10
CA LEU A 92 -5.18 26.66 -0.49
C LEU A 92 -4.99 27.59 0.71
N GLN A 93 -5.53 27.24 1.88
CA GLN A 93 -5.41 28.05 3.10
C GLN A 93 -4.05 27.87 3.79
N PRO A 94 -3.23 28.93 3.99
CA PRO A 94 -1.90 28.81 4.60
C PRO A 94 -1.86 28.12 5.96
N GLY A 95 -2.88 28.34 6.81
CA GLY A 95 -2.94 27.78 8.17
C GLY A 95 -3.16 26.26 8.19
N THR A 96 -3.81 25.70 7.17
CA THR A 96 -4.13 24.25 7.09
C THR A 96 -3.32 23.52 6.03
N ARG A 97 -2.61 24.25 5.16
CA ARG A 97 -1.92 23.71 3.99
C ARG A 97 -0.98 22.57 4.33
N ARG A 98 -0.14 22.73 5.36
CA ARG A 98 0.85 21.71 5.72
C ARG A 98 0.19 20.36 6.01
N GLY A 99 -0.84 20.34 6.86
CA GLY A 99 -1.57 19.11 7.16
C GLY A 99 -2.31 18.55 5.95
N ALA A 100 -2.86 19.42 5.09
CA ALA A 100 -3.52 18.99 3.87
C ALA A 100 -2.55 18.33 2.87
N LEU A 101 -1.35 18.88 2.69
CA LEU A 101 -0.33 18.28 1.82
C LEU A 101 0.19 16.96 2.40
N GLN A 102 0.41 16.88 3.72
CA GLN A 102 0.75 15.62 4.40
C GLN A 102 -0.34 14.56 4.17
N HIS A 103 -1.62 14.97 4.21
CA HIS A 103 -2.75 14.08 3.94
C HIS A 103 -2.75 13.54 2.51
N VAL A 104 -2.54 14.40 1.52
CA VAL A 104 -2.48 14.00 0.10
C VAL A 104 -1.34 13.03 -0.13
N ILE A 105 -0.13 13.36 0.35
CA ILE A 105 1.06 12.52 0.19
C ILE A 105 0.84 11.17 0.88
N SER A 106 0.42 11.17 2.14
CA SER A 106 0.15 9.95 2.89
C SER A 106 -0.87 9.08 2.17
N HIS A 107 -1.99 9.65 1.72
CA HIS A 107 -3.02 8.89 1.02
C HIS A 107 -2.47 8.18 -0.23
N VAL A 108 -1.73 8.90 -1.07
CA VAL A 108 -1.19 8.32 -2.31
C VAL A 108 -0.14 7.25 -2.00
N LEU A 109 0.77 7.49 -1.04
CA LEU A 109 1.82 6.53 -0.68
C LEU A 109 1.27 5.26 -0.03
N PHE A 110 0.29 5.36 0.88
CA PHE A 110 -0.29 4.16 1.50
C PHE A 110 -1.22 3.41 0.55
N ARG A 111 -1.94 4.12 -0.33
CA ARG A 111 -2.75 3.50 -1.37
C ARG A 111 -1.91 2.79 -2.42
N SER A 112 -0.71 3.28 -2.73
CA SER A 112 0.19 2.63 -3.69
C SER A 112 0.76 1.30 -3.21
N ILE A 113 0.71 1.04 -1.90
CA ILE A 113 1.17 -0.21 -1.28
C ILE A 113 0.03 -1.08 -0.72
N ASP A 114 -1.23 -0.74 -1.01
CA ASP A 114 -2.38 -1.53 -0.57
C ASP A 114 -2.62 -2.74 -1.47
N TRP A 115 -2.17 -3.91 -1.01
CA TRP A 115 -2.36 -5.18 -1.72
C TRP A 115 -3.83 -5.59 -1.88
N ASN A 116 -4.75 -5.11 -1.03
CA ASN A 116 -6.15 -5.51 -1.12
C ASN A 116 -6.90 -4.76 -2.23
N SER A 117 -6.33 -3.66 -2.72
CA SER A 117 -6.93 -2.83 -3.75
C SER A 117 -5.84 -2.16 -4.61
N PRO A 118 -4.96 -2.94 -5.27
CA PRO A 118 -3.88 -2.37 -6.08
C PRO A 118 -4.49 -1.58 -7.23
N GLY A 119 -4.19 -0.29 -7.22
CA GLY A 119 -4.60 0.66 -8.24
C GLY A 119 -3.55 0.85 -9.33
N PRO A 120 -3.78 1.78 -10.26
CA PRO A 120 -2.83 2.09 -11.33
C PRO A 120 -1.51 2.70 -10.82
N LEU A 121 -1.51 3.27 -9.61
CA LEU A 121 -0.34 3.88 -8.97
C LEU A 121 0.26 2.92 -7.94
N THR A 122 0.60 1.69 -8.33
CA THR A 122 1.07 0.64 -7.41
C THR A 122 2.60 0.58 -7.31
N LEU A 123 3.11 0.48 -6.08
CA LEU A 123 4.51 0.23 -5.73
C LEU A 123 4.74 -1.22 -5.29
N LEU A 124 3.77 -2.11 -5.51
CA LEU A 124 3.86 -3.53 -5.16
C LEU A 124 4.60 -4.31 -6.26
N PRO A 125 5.08 -5.54 -5.97
CA PRO A 125 5.82 -6.32 -6.96
C PRO A 125 5.01 -6.53 -8.25
N LYS A 126 5.53 -6.01 -9.37
CA LYS A 126 4.85 -6.00 -10.66
C LYS A 126 4.35 -7.38 -11.11
N PRO A 127 5.15 -8.47 -11.04
CA PRO A 127 4.67 -9.80 -11.43
C PRO A 127 3.45 -10.28 -10.63
N ALA A 128 3.38 -9.92 -9.34
CA ALA A 128 2.26 -10.30 -8.49
C ALA A 128 1.00 -9.49 -8.83
N VAL A 129 1.15 -8.18 -9.06
CA VAL A 129 0.03 -7.31 -9.46
C VAL A 129 -0.51 -7.68 -10.84
N ASP A 130 0.36 -7.93 -11.81
CA ASP A 130 -0.02 -8.34 -13.17
C ASP A 130 -0.80 -9.67 -13.13
N PHE A 131 -0.35 -10.64 -12.32
CA PHE A 131 -1.09 -11.88 -12.11
C PHE A 131 -2.46 -11.62 -11.49
N LEU A 132 -2.55 -10.83 -10.42
CA LEU A 132 -3.82 -10.51 -9.77
C LEU A 132 -4.83 -9.87 -10.75
N HIS A 133 -4.36 -8.98 -11.63
CA HIS A 133 -5.20 -8.37 -12.66
C HIS A 133 -5.62 -9.35 -13.77
N SER A 134 -4.90 -10.45 -13.97
CA SER A 134 -5.29 -11.51 -14.91
C SER A 134 -6.38 -12.45 -14.36
N ILE A 135 -6.65 -12.40 -13.05
CA ILE A 135 -7.64 -13.27 -12.42
C ILE A 135 -9.05 -12.81 -12.78
N HIS A 136 -9.84 -13.72 -13.34
CA HIS A 136 -11.21 -13.44 -13.73
C HIS A 136 -12.08 -13.21 -12.48
N PRO A 137 -12.94 -12.18 -12.46
CA PRO A 137 -13.91 -12.01 -11.38
C PRO A 137 -14.93 -13.15 -11.40
N VAL A 138 -14.86 -14.06 -10.43
CA VAL A 138 -15.83 -15.15 -10.26
C VAL A 138 -16.78 -14.78 -9.12
N LYS A 139 -18.10 -14.88 -9.34
CA LYS A 139 -19.10 -14.46 -8.33
C LYS A 139 -19.02 -15.31 -7.07
N GLU A 140 -18.75 -16.60 -7.22
CA GLU A 140 -18.58 -17.55 -6.12
C GLU A 140 -17.40 -17.20 -5.18
N TYR A 141 -16.41 -16.42 -5.65
CA TYR A 141 -15.33 -15.92 -4.78
C TYR A 141 -15.83 -14.88 -3.76
N ARG A 142 -16.92 -14.18 -4.08
CA ARG A 142 -17.55 -13.23 -3.15
C ARG A 142 -18.29 -13.98 -2.03
N ASP A 143 -18.92 -15.10 -2.37
CA ASP A 143 -19.71 -15.90 -1.44
C ASP A 143 -18.82 -16.72 -0.48
N ASN A 144 -17.62 -17.11 -0.92
CA ASN A 144 -16.60 -17.80 -0.11
C ASN A 144 -15.41 -16.90 0.27
N PHE A 145 -15.70 -15.68 0.73
CA PHE A 145 -14.69 -14.66 1.01
C PHE A 145 -13.57 -15.14 1.94
N ASP A 146 -13.88 -15.93 2.98
CA ASP A 146 -12.87 -16.39 3.95
C ASP A 146 -11.92 -17.44 3.35
N VAL A 147 -12.43 -18.34 2.50
CA VAL A 147 -11.61 -19.34 1.78
C VAL A 147 -10.70 -18.64 0.77
N MET A 148 -11.25 -17.65 0.04
CA MET A 148 -10.49 -16.90 -0.95
C MET A 148 -9.45 -15.98 -0.31
N SER A 149 -9.76 -15.34 0.82
CA SER A 149 -8.78 -14.57 1.60
C SER A 149 -7.60 -15.45 2.00
N PHE A 150 -7.87 -16.64 2.55
CA PHE A 150 -6.80 -17.59 2.88
C PHE A 150 -5.97 -17.98 1.65
N ALA A 151 -6.61 -18.32 0.54
CA ALA A 151 -5.92 -18.67 -0.70
C ALA A 151 -5.03 -17.52 -1.22
N TRP A 152 -5.54 -16.28 -1.17
CA TRP A 152 -4.77 -15.09 -1.57
C TRP A 152 -3.60 -14.80 -0.65
N THR A 153 -3.76 -14.89 0.67
CA THR A 153 -2.64 -14.74 1.61
C THR A 153 -1.56 -15.80 1.32
N ARG A 154 -1.97 -17.05 1.03
CA ARG A 154 -1.04 -18.16 0.76
C ARG A 154 -0.29 -17.97 -0.55
N TRP A 155 -1.01 -17.64 -1.62
CA TRP A 155 -0.42 -17.32 -2.90
C TRP A 155 0.56 -16.15 -2.77
N ARG A 156 0.15 -15.05 -2.11
CA ARG A 156 0.99 -13.87 -1.89
C ARG A 156 2.28 -14.20 -1.14
N THR A 157 2.18 -14.99 -0.07
CA THR A 157 3.35 -15.41 0.72
C THR A 157 4.31 -16.29 -0.09
N LEU A 158 3.77 -17.19 -0.92
CA LEU A 158 4.58 -18.02 -1.83
C LEU A 158 5.22 -17.20 -2.94
N SER A 159 4.48 -16.26 -3.54
CA SER A 159 5.03 -15.33 -4.52
C SER A 159 6.17 -14.52 -3.93
N ALA A 160 6.02 -14.01 -2.70
CA ALA A 160 7.10 -13.30 -2.02
C ALA A 160 8.35 -14.18 -1.82
N LEU A 161 8.19 -15.46 -1.46
CA LEU A 161 9.30 -16.41 -1.38
C LEU A 161 10.04 -16.54 -2.71
N PHE A 162 9.32 -16.65 -3.83
CA PHE A 162 9.93 -16.80 -5.16
C PHE A 162 10.53 -15.51 -5.72
N LEU A 163 10.08 -14.35 -5.23
CA LEU A 163 10.64 -13.04 -5.58
C LEU A 163 11.84 -12.67 -4.71
N HIS A 164 12.05 -13.34 -3.58
CA HIS A 164 13.13 -13.03 -2.65
C HIS A 164 14.51 -13.38 -3.26
N PRO A 165 15.50 -12.49 -3.23
CA PRO A 165 16.83 -12.76 -3.81
C PRO A 165 17.61 -13.85 -3.07
N ALA A 166 17.41 -13.96 -1.74
CA ALA A 166 18.01 -14.98 -0.88
C ALA A 166 16.97 -15.72 -0.01
N PRO A 167 16.09 -16.56 -0.60
CA PRO A 167 14.92 -17.13 0.09
C PRO A 167 15.28 -18.04 1.29
N ASN A 168 16.51 -18.56 1.31
CA ASN A 168 17.06 -19.37 2.40
C ASN A 168 17.29 -18.56 3.70
N GLU A 169 17.41 -17.25 3.63
CA GLU A 169 17.54 -16.37 4.80
C GLU A 169 16.20 -16.19 5.53
N ARG A 170 15.10 -16.43 4.81
CA ARG A 170 13.73 -16.34 5.33
C ARG A 170 13.44 -15.00 5.99
N THR A 171 14.01 -13.91 5.49
CA THR A 171 13.69 -12.54 5.89
C THR A 171 12.47 -12.02 5.12
N PRO A 172 11.83 -10.91 5.56
CA PRO A 172 10.81 -10.24 4.76
C PRO A 172 11.36 -9.85 3.38
N LEU A 173 10.48 -9.80 2.38
CA LEU A 173 10.88 -9.44 1.02
C LEU A 173 11.50 -8.03 0.99
N GLU A 174 12.75 -7.98 0.52
CA GLU A 174 13.49 -6.75 0.34
C GLU A 174 13.17 -6.11 -1.02
N LEU A 175 13.13 -4.78 -1.03
CA LEU A 175 12.99 -4.01 -2.26
C LEU A 175 14.36 -3.79 -2.90
N SER A 176 14.48 -4.11 -4.19
CA SER A 176 15.52 -3.59 -5.06
C SER A 176 14.99 -2.33 -5.77
N GLU A 177 15.66 -1.18 -5.64
CA GLU A 177 15.19 0.08 -6.24
C GLU A 177 14.98 0.02 -7.76
N PRO A 178 15.85 -0.65 -8.55
CA PRO A 178 15.60 -0.87 -9.97
C PRO A 178 14.26 -1.54 -10.30
N ASP A 179 13.73 -2.39 -9.41
CA ASP A 179 12.49 -3.14 -9.67
C ASP A 179 11.25 -2.24 -9.64
N VAL A 180 11.33 -1.07 -8.99
CA VAL A 180 10.21 -0.14 -8.83
C VAL A 180 10.48 1.23 -9.45
N GLN A 181 11.59 1.41 -10.17
CA GLN A 181 11.99 2.72 -10.71
C GLN A 181 10.86 3.37 -11.54
N ASP A 182 10.33 2.64 -12.52
CA ASP A 182 9.23 3.14 -13.37
C ASP A 182 7.96 3.45 -12.56
N GLN A 183 7.63 2.58 -11.61
CA GLN A 183 6.46 2.76 -10.73
C GLN A 183 6.63 3.99 -9.83
N ALA A 184 7.84 4.21 -9.31
CA ALA A 184 8.18 5.34 -8.48
C ALA A 184 8.10 6.67 -9.27
N GLU A 185 8.56 6.69 -10.52
CA GLU A 185 8.42 7.86 -11.39
C GLU A 185 6.94 8.19 -11.68
N VAL A 186 6.11 7.17 -11.92
CA VAL A 186 4.68 7.34 -12.13
C VAL A 186 3.99 7.92 -10.88
N VAL A 187 4.30 7.40 -9.69
CA VAL A 187 3.76 7.91 -8.42
C VAL A 187 4.25 9.35 -8.16
N ALA A 188 5.53 9.64 -8.41
CA ALA A 188 6.09 10.99 -8.24
C ALA A 188 5.38 12.00 -9.15
N LYS A 189 5.17 11.65 -10.42
CA LYS A 189 4.44 12.48 -11.38
C LYS A 189 2.98 12.70 -10.98
N ALA A 190 2.33 11.66 -10.45
CA ALA A 190 0.96 11.76 -9.95
C ALA A 190 0.87 12.72 -8.76
N LEU A 191 1.79 12.60 -7.79
CA LEU A 191 1.90 13.54 -6.67
C LEU A 191 2.18 14.97 -7.14
N ASP A 192 3.13 15.14 -8.06
CA ASP A 192 3.52 16.46 -8.58
C ASP A 192 2.36 17.21 -9.25
N SER A 193 1.38 16.49 -9.83
CA SER A 193 0.17 17.12 -10.40
C SER A 193 -0.60 18.01 -9.41
N VAL A 194 -0.45 17.77 -8.11
CA VAL A 194 -1.00 18.61 -7.03
C VAL A 194 0.10 19.45 -6.38
N LEU A 195 1.26 18.85 -6.13
CA LEU A 195 2.27 19.45 -5.24
C LEU A 195 3.01 20.62 -5.91
N HIS A 196 3.12 20.65 -7.24
CA HIS A 196 3.86 21.69 -7.96
C HIS A 196 3.33 23.11 -7.70
N PHE A 197 2.04 23.28 -7.39
CA PHE A 197 1.46 24.59 -7.07
C PHE A 197 2.07 25.23 -5.82
N PHE A 198 2.68 24.44 -4.93
CA PHE A 198 3.17 24.86 -3.62
C PHE A 198 4.69 24.89 -3.52
N VAL A 199 5.40 24.61 -4.61
CA VAL A 199 6.87 24.66 -4.70
C VAL A 199 7.27 26.02 -5.26
N ALA A 200 8.38 26.58 -4.75
CA ALA A 200 8.92 27.79 -5.34
C ALA A 200 9.27 27.56 -6.83
N PRO A 201 9.07 28.56 -7.70
CA PRO A 201 9.11 28.35 -9.15
C PRO A 201 10.51 28.09 -9.70
N ASP A 202 11.56 28.30 -8.90
CA ASP A 202 12.95 28.12 -9.27
C ASP A 202 13.34 26.64 -9.47
N GLN A 203 14.43 26.42 -10.22
CA GLN A 203 14.85 25.08 -10.59
C GLN A 203 15.40 24.26 -9.42
N GLU A 204 16.00 24.91 -8.42
CA GLU A 204 16.60 24.25 -7.26
C GLU A 204 15.52 23.65 -6.38
N SER A 205 14.50 24.44 -6.03
CA SER A 205 13.33 23.99 -5.26
C SER A 205 12.59 22.83 -5.93
N ARG A 206 12.43 22.87 -7.26
CA ARG A 206 11.81 21.76 -8.00
C ARG A 206 12.67 20.49 -8.03
N ARG A 207 14.00 20.62 -8.10
CA ARG A 207 14.90 19.46 -8.01
C ARG A 207 14.84 18.85 -6.61
N GLN A 208 14.94 19.70 -5.58
CA GLN A 208 14.83 19.27 -4.19
C GLN A 208 13.50 18.55 -3.91
N GLN A 209 12.39 19.10 -4.42
CA GLN A 209 11.07 18.47 -4.30
C GLN A 209 11.05 17.06 -4.90
N ARG A 210 11.60 16.89 -6.11
CA ARG A 210 11.66 15.59 -6.79
C ARG A 210 12.55 14.59 -6.06
N ASP A 211 13.71 15.03 -5.58
CA ASP A 211 14.66 14.18 -4.87
C ASP A 211 14.06 13.68 -3.55
N HIS A 212 13.41 14.57 -2.78
CA HIS A 212 12.73 14.18 -1.57
C HIS A 212 11.54 13.25 -1.85
N LEU A 213 10.72 13.54 -2.86
CA LEU A 213 9.60 12.67 -3.27
C LEU A 213 10.09 11.26 -3.56
N HIS A 214 11.21 11.12 -4.29
CA HIS A 214 11.79 9.82 -4.60
C HIS A 214 12.14 9.03 -3.33
N VAL A 215 12.80 9.65 -2.34
CA VAL A 215 13.13 9.01 -1.06
C VAL A 215 11.86 8.49 -0.36
N MET A 216 10.81 9.29 -0.26
CA MET A 216 9.56 8.88 0.39
C MET A 216 8.89 7.71 -0.33
N ILE A 217 8.89 7.74 -1.67
CA ILE A 217 8.28 6.72 -2.50
C ILE A 217 9.01 5.39 -2.35
N ILE A 218 10.35 5.40 -2.37
CA ILE A 218 11.16 4.20 -2.14
C ILE A 218 10.92 3.65 -0.73
N ASP A 219 10.84 4.51 0.28
CA ASP A 219 10.57 4.08 1.64
C ASP A 219 9.16 3.50 1.83
N ALA A 220 8.16 4.06 1.13
CA ALA A 220 6.83 3.49 1.09
C ALA A 220 6.85 2.10 0.41
N ALA A 221 7.53 1.98 -0.73
CA ALA A 221 7.68 0.71 -1.44
C ALA A 221 8.34 -0.37 -0.58
N LYS A 222 9.37 -0.03 0.21
CA LYS A 222 10.00 -0.95 1.18
C LYS A 222 8.97 -1.48 2.18
N LEU A 223 8.14 -0.61 2.75
CA LEU A 223 7.03 -1.05 3.62
C LEU A 223 6.02 -1.92 2.85
N GLY A 224 5.69 -1.56 1.61
CA GLY A 224 4.81 -2.34 0.75
C GLY A 224 5.30 -3.77 0.50
N TYR A 225 6.60 -3.95 0.27
CA TYR A 225 7.22 -5.27 0.09
C TYR A 225 7.23 -6.09 1.40
N VAL A 226 7.45 -5.43 2.54
CA VAL A 226 7.31 -6.05 3.86
C VAL A 226 5.87 -6.53 4.11
N LEU A 227 4.87 -5.67 3.85
CA LEU A 227 3.46 -6.03 4.01
C LEU A 227 3.04 -7.12 3.00
N PHE A 228 3.52 -7.03 1.77
CA PHE A 228 3.28 -8.03 0.72
C PHE A 228 3.87 -9.40 1.07
N SER A 229 5.01 -9.47 1.74
CA SER A 229 5.60 -10.75 2.17
C SER A 229 5.08 -11.28 3.50
N HIS A 230 4.30 -10.47 4.23
CA HIS A 230 3.80 -10.84 5.54
C HIS A 230 2.78 -11.98 5.49
N THR A 231 2.80 -12.91 6.43
CA THR A 231 1.89 -14.08 6.47
C THR A 231 0.45 -13.77 6.90
N SER A 232 0.15 -12.49 7.11
CA SER A 232 -1.15 -11.95 7.53
C SER A 232 -1.55 -10.85 6.56
N ASP A 233 -2.84 -10.62 6.45
CA ASP A 233 -3.44 -9.54 5.68
C ASP A 233 -3.62 -8.31 6.56
N TRP A 234 -3.51 -7.14 5.94
CA TRP A 234 -3.50 -5.85 6.60
C TRP A 234 -4.47 -4.89 5.93
N ARG A 235 -4.91 -3.87 6.64
CA ARG A 235 -5.74 -2.79 6.10
C ARG A 235 -5.32 -1.45 6.66
N PHE A 236 -5.12 -0.49 5.77
CA PHE A 236 -4.92 0.90 6.16
C PHE A 236 -6.24 1.54 6.59
N VAL A 237 -6.18 2.34 7.65
CA VAL A 237 -7.35 3.00 8.21
C VAL A 237 -7.15 4.51 8.19
N TYR A 238 -8.11 5.20 7.57
CA TYR A 238 -8.07 6.66 7.40
C TYR A 238 -9.02 7.40 8.36
N LYS A 239 -9.85 6.69 9.12
CA LYS A 239 -10.70 7.29 10.16
C LYS A 239 -10.49 6.56 11.48
N GLY A 240 -10.15 7.31 12.52
CA GLY A 240 -10.22 6.81 13.88
C GLY A 240 -11.68 6.67 14.33
N GLU A 241 -11.91 5.96 15.43
CA GLU A 241 -13.23 5.89 16.07
C GLU A 241 -13.68 7.24 16.65
N SER A 242 -12.73 8.16 16.89
CA SER A 242 -13.01 9.49 17.40
C SER A 242 -13.60 10.40 16.33
N ARG A 243 -14.66 11.14 16.66
CA ARG A 243 -15.29 12.19 15.81
C ARG A 243 -14.41 13.42 15.55
N LYS A 244 -13.10 13.37 15.84
CA LYS A 244 -12.21 14.51 15.61
C LYS A 244 -12.08 14.74 14.10
N GLU A 245 -12.44 15.94 13.67
CA GLU A 245 -12.23 16.40 12.30
C GLU A 245 -10.79 16.92 12.19
N GLY A 246 -10.02 16.37 11.26
CA GLY A 246 -8.63 16.77 11.04
C GLY A 246 -8.00 15.98 9.91
N ALA A 247 -7.07 16.59 9.19
CA ALA A 247 -6.36 15.95 8.08
C ALA A 247 -5.60 14.69 8.57
N VAL A 248 -5.76 13.56 7.89
CA VAL A 248 -5.03 12.33 8.26
C VAL A 248 -3.57 12.48 7.84
N VAL A 249 -2.66 12.65 8.79
CA VAL A 249 -1.22 12.82 8.52
C VAL A 249 -0.47 11.50 8.46
N CYS A 250 -1.03 10.44 9.04
CA CYS A 250 -0.60 9.06 8.81
C CYS A 250 -1.76 8.10 9.06
N VAL A 251 -1.80 7.05 8.25
CA VAL A 251 -2.84 6.04 8.32
C VAL A 251 -2.65 5.14 9.53
N GLY A 252 -3.76 4.68 10.09
CA GLY A 252 -3.77 3.57 11.02
C GLY A 252 -3.60 2.24 10.30
N LEU A 253 -3.43 1.17 11.07
CA LEU A 253 -3.27 -0.18 10.53
C LEU A 253 -4.09 -1.18 11.34
N GLU A 254 -4.79 -2.05 10.62
CA GLU A 254 -5.50 -3.22 11.14
C GLU A 254 -4.91 -4.51 10.57
N LYS A 255 -4.82 -5.55 11.40
CA LYS A 255 -4.51 -6.92 11.00
C LYS A 255 -5.82 -7.66 10.78
N LEU A 256 -5.95 -8.31 9.63
CA LEU A 256 -7.18 -8.98 9.21
C LEU A 256 -7.13 -10.50 9.38
N SER A 257 -5.94 -11.09 9.36
CA SER A 257 -5.73 -12.52 9.50
C SER A 257 -4.59 -12.85 10.47
N GLY A 258 -4.61 -14.06 11.03
CA GLY A 258 -3.54 -14.59 11.86
C GLY A 258 -2.28 -14.92 11.04
N PRO A 259 -1.19 -15.35 11.70
CA PRO A 259 0.03 -15.79 11.01
C PRO A 259 -0.17 -17.04 10.15
N ASP A 260 -1.23 -17.80 10.43
CA ASP A 260 -1.69 -18.94 9.65
C ASP A 260 -2.57 -18.52 8.46
N GLY A 261 -2.70 -17.22 8.17
CA GLY A 261 -3.48 -16.69 7.06
C GLY A 261 -4.98 -16.85 7.22
N ARG A 262 -5.46 -17.39 8.35
CA ARG A 262 -6.90 -17.46 8.63
C ARG A 262 -7.40 -16.12 9.11
N ARG A 263 -8.56 -15.71 8.59
CA ARG A 263 -9.19 -14.45 8.98
C ARG A 263 -9.49 -14.42 10.48
N LEU A 264 -9.23 -13.28 11.11
CA LEU A 264 -9.61 -13.03 12.49
C LEU A 264 -11.13 -12.81 12.57
N SER A 265 -11.75 -13.22 13.68
CA SER A 265 -13.17 -12.95 13.95
C SER A 265 -13.49 -11.46 13.97
N SER A 266 -12.52 -10.64 14.36
CA SER A 266 -12.55 -9.18 14.32
C SER A 266 -11.18 -8.66 13.91
N PRO A 267 -11.09 -7.65 13.02
CA PRO A 267 -9.82 -6.97 12.73
C PRO A 267 -9.14 -6.50 14.02
N GLN A 268 -7.83 -6.72 14.13
CA GLN A 268 -7.05 -6.26 15.27
C GLN A 268 -6.39 -4.93 14.93
N ARG A 269 -6.74 -3.88 15.66
CA ARG A 269 -6.10 -2.57 15.57
C ARG A 269 -4.70 -2.63 16.17
N ILE A 270 -3.67 -2.32 15.38
CA ILE A 270 -2.27 -2.27 15.82
C ILE A 270 -1.69 -0.85 15.78
N ALA A 271 -2.28 0.05 14.97
CA ALA A 271 -1.94 1.46 14.97
C ALA A 271 -3.20 2.31 14.73
N GLU A 272 -3.36 3.37 15.52
CA GLU A 272 -4.40 4.39 15.28
C GLU A 272 -3.97 5.36 14.19
N PRO A 273 -4.89 5.85 13.33
CA PRO A 273 -4.59 6.93 12.43
C PRO A 273 -4.24 8.19 13.20
N ARG A 274 -3.20 8.89 12.76
CA ARG A 274 -2.82 10.19 13.30
C ARG A 274 -3.50 11.28 12.48
N LEU A 275 -4.22 12.15 13.17
CA LEU A 275 -4.89 13.32 12.61
C LEU A 275 -4.09 14.56 13.00
N LEU A 276 -4.03 15.55 12.12
CA LEU A 276 -3.52 16.87 12.44
C LEU A 276 -4.39 17.47 13.56
N SER A 277 -3.75 17.82 14.69
CA SER A 277 -4.37 18.45 15.86
C SER A 277 -4.64 19.94 15.66
#